data_AF-A0A967HNI0-F1
#
_entry.id   AF-A0A967HNI0-F1
#
_cell.length_a   1.000
_cell.length_b   1.000
_cell.length_c   1.000
_cell.angle_alpha   90.00
_cell.angle_beta   90.00
_cell.angle_gamma   90.00
#
_symmetry.space_group_name_H-M   'P 1'
#
loop_
_entity.id
_entity.type
_entity.pdbx_description
1 polymer ?
#
loop_
_entity_poly.entity_id
_entity_poly.type
_entity_poly.pdbx_seq_one_letter_code
_entity_poly.pdbx_strand_id
1 'polypeptide(L)' 'MVLDGQFIAVPSGPLAVLRALARRPGQVLSAAEIRTGEPAWAEVDDHAVEMAVSRLRSLLPGADLVQTI' A
#
# COMPACT_ATOMS: atom_id res chain seq x y z
N MET A 1 7.41 -0.76 10.26
CA MET A 1 7.64 -2.05 9.58
C MET A 1 9.14 -2.33 9.60
N VAL A 2 9.57 -3.59 9.57
CA VAL A 2 10.98 -3.93 9.35
C VAL A 2 11.13 -4.45 7.92
N LEU A 3 12.10 -3.90 7.17
CA LEU A 3 12.48 -4.35 5.84
C LEU A 3 14.00 -4.51 5.82
N ASP A 4 14.49 -5.69 5.44
CA ASP A 4 15.92 -6.02 5.42
C ASP A 4 16.66 -5.68 6.73
N GLY A 5 15.99 -5.91 7.87
CA GLY A 5 16.52 -5.60 9.20
C GLY A 5 16.48 -4.12 9.59
N GLN A 6 16.01 -3.23 8.71
CA GLN A 6 15.86 -1.80 8.98
C GLN A 6 14.42 -1.44 9.35
N PHE A 7 14.24 -0.64 10.39
CA PHE A 7 12.93 -0.11 10.75
C PHE A 7 12.54 1.05 9.83
N ILE A 8 11.39 0.92 9.16
CA ILE A 8 10.76 1.97 8.35
C ILE A 8 9.50 2.46 9.06
N ALA A 9 9.45 3.76 9.34
CA ALA A 9 8.26 4.42 9.85
C ALA A 9 7.23 4.58 8.72
N VAL A 10 6.18 3.76 8.76
CA VAL A 10 5.13 3.74 7.73
C VAL A 10 3.83 4.26 8.35
N PRO A 11 3.23 5.36 7.82
CA PRO A 11 1.94 5.84 8.29
C PRO A 11 0.82 4.83 8.03
N SER A 12 -0.32 5.00 8.69
CA SER A 12 -1.47 4.07 8.61
C SER A 12 -1.95 3.83 7.19
N GLY A 13 -2.02 4.89 6.36
CA GLY A 13 -2.49 4.80 4.97
C GLY A 13 -1.60 3.88 4.10
N PRO A 14 -0.32 4.21 3.90
CA PRO A 14 0.63 3.35 3.18
C PRO A 14 0.71 1.92 3.74
N LEU A 15 0.59 1.76 5.07
CA LEU A 15 0.62 0.43 5.70
C LEU A 15 -0.62 -0.41 5.35
N ALA A 16 -1.79 0.21 5.17
CA ALA A 16 -3.00 -0.46 4.72
C ALA A 16 -2.88 -0.93 3.26
N VAL A 17 -2.32 -0.11 2.36
CA VAL A 17 -1.98 -0.54 0.99
C VAL A 17 -1.07 -1.77 1.03
N LEU A 18 0.01 -1.70 1.82
CA LEU A 18 0.96 -2.79 1.92
C LEU A 18 0.30 -4.09 2.40
N ARG A 19 -0.59 -4.02 3.40
CA ARG A 19 -1.34 -5.18 3.89
C ARG A 19 -2.26 -5.76 2.83
N ALA A 20 -2.94 -4.91 2.06
CA ALA A 20 -3.79 -5.35 0.96
C ALA A 20 -2.99 -6.11 -0.10
N LEU A 21 -1.84 -5.57 -0.53
CA LEU A 21 -0.95 -6.22 -1.50
C LEU A 21 -0.33 -7.50 -0.94
N ALA A 22 0.10 -7.51 0.32
CA ALA A 22 0.70 -8.68 0.96
C ALA A 22 -0.27 -9.87 1.09
N ARG A 23 -1.59 -9.64 1.13
CA ARG A 23 -2.60 -10.70 1.09
C ARG A 23 -2.71 -11.36 -0.30
N ARG A 24 -2.26 -10.71 -1.37
CA ARG A 24 -2.36 -11.16 -2.76
C ARG A 24 -1.06 -10.86 -3.53
N PRO A 25 0.08 -11.45 -3.14
CA PRO A 25 1.37 -11.14 -3.76
C PRO A 25 1.39 -11.47 -5.25
N GLY A 26 1.97 -10.58 -6.06
CA GLY A 26 2.07 -10.74 -7.51
C GLY A 26 0.78 -10.45 -8.30
N GLN A 27 -0.31 -10.05 -7.63
CA GLN A 27 -1.54 -9.65 -8.30
C GLN A 27 -1.62 -8.13 -8.48
N VAL A 28 -2.20 -7.70 -9.60
CA VAL A 28 -2.59 -6.30 -9.81
C VAL A 28 -3.93 -6.07 -9.13
N LEU A 29 -4.00 -5.08 -8.26
CA LEU A 29 -5.24 -4.67 -7.58
C LEU A 29 -5.63 -3.26 -8.02
N SER A 30 -6.91 -3.06 -8.29
CA SER A 30 -7.49 -1.73 -8.46
C SER A 30 -7.57 -0.95 -7.14
N ALA A 31 -7.72 0.38 -7.21
CA ALA A 31 -7.91 1.21 -6.03
C ALA A 31 -9.14 0.77 -5.19
N ALA A 32 -10.22 0.38 -5.86
CA ALA A 32 -11.43 -0.15 -5.21
C ALA A 32 -11.18 -1.49 -4.50
N GLU A 33 -10.40 -2.40 -5.08
CA GLU A 33 -10.03 -3.66 -4.43
C GLU A 33 -9.15 -3.46 -3.20
N ILE A 34 -8.22 -2.50 -3.25
CA ILE A 34 -7.40 -2.15 -2.08
C ILE A 34 -8.29 -1.58 -0.98
N ARG A 35 -9.19 -0.65 -1.31
CA ARG A 35 -10.16 -0.06 -0.37
C ARG A 35 -11.06 -1.09 0.29
N THR A 36 -11.72 -1.93 -0.51
CA THR A 36 -12.68 -2.92 0.01
C THR A 36 -12.00 -3.99 0.88
N GLY A 37 -10.70 -4.19 0.73
CA GLY A 37 -9.91 -5.08 1.59
C GLY A 37 -9.57 -4.50 2.97
N GLU A 38 -9.80 -3.22 3.24
CA GLU A 38 -9.38 -2.54 4.47
C GLU A 38 -10.58 -1.87 5.16
N PRO A 39 -11.05 -2.38 6.32
CA PRO A 39 -12.24 -1.84 7.00
C PRO A 39 -12.15 -0.35 7.35
N ALA A 40 -10.94 0.13 7.65
CA ALA A 40 -10.70 1.54 7.95
C ALA A 40 -10.88 2.47 6.75
N TRP A 41 -11.03 1.91 5.54
CA TRP A 41 -11.06 2.66 4.29
C TRP A 41 -12.45 2.70 3.63
N ALA A 42 -13.51 2.26 4.34
CA ALA A 42 -14.86 2.22 3.81
C ALA A 42 -15.35 3.55 3.19
N GLU A 43 -14.89 4.70 3.71
CA GLU A 43 -15.26 6.05 3.26
C GLU A 43 -14.16 6.75 2.44
N VAL A 44 -13.05 6.07 2.17
CA VAL A 44 -11.90 6.64 1.46
C VAL A 44 -12.16 6.61 -0.06
N ASP A 45 -11.82 7.67 -0.78
CA ASP A 45 -11.94 7.68 -2.25
C ASP A 45 -10.73 7.02 -2.94
N ASP A 46 -10.84 6.80 -4.24
CA ASP A 46 -9.76 6.18 -5.01
C ASP A 46 -8.49 7.06 -5.02
N HIS A 47 -8.64 8.38 -4.99
CA HIS A 47 -7.52 9.31 -4.98
C HIS A 47 -6.66 9.20 -3.72
N ALA A 48 -7.29 9.03 -2.56
CA ALA A 48 -6.59 8.80 -1.30
C ALA A 48 -5.85 7.45 -1.30
N VAL A 49 -6.38 6.43 -1.97
CA VAL A 49 -5.67 5.15 -2.20
C VAL A 49 -4.43 5.38 -3.08
N GLU A 50 -4.57 6.11 -4.18
CA GLU A 50 -3.44 6.46 -5.07
C GLU A 50 -2.35 7.24 -4.34
N MET A 51 -2.73 8.21 -3.50
CA MET A 51 -1.80 8.97 -2.67
C MET A 51 -1.09 8.09 -1.64
N ALA A 52 -1.81 7.13 -1.04
CA ALA A 52 -1.21 6.16 -0.14
C ALA A 52 -0.23 5.23 -0.87
N VAL A 53 -0.53 4.80 -2.11
CA VAL A 53 0.38 4.01 -2.97
C VAL A 53 1.64 4.82 -3.31
N SER A 54 1.48 6.07 -3.77
CA SER A 54 2.59 6.97 -4.08
C SER A 54 3.51 7.17 -2.87
N ARG A 55 2.92 7.41 -1.70
CA ARG A 55 3.66 7.55 -0.45
C ARG A 55 4.30 6.25 0.03
N LEU A 56 3.66 5.10 -0.17
CA LEU A 56 4.27 3.81 0.14
C LEU A 56 5.53 3.61 -0.70
N ARG A 57 5.45 3.84 -2.01
CA ARG A 57 6.59 3.71 -2.93
C ARG A 57 7.76 4.63 -2.58
N SER A 58 7.49 5.84 -2.10
CA SER A 58 8.56 6.75 -1.66
C SER A 58 9.21 6.36 -0.33
N LEU A 59 8.51 5.58 0.51
CA LEU A 59 9.04 5.08 1.78
C LEU A 59 9.83 3.76 1.64
N LEU A 60 9.56 2.98 0.58
CA LEU A 60 10.22 1.70 0.35
C LEU A 60 11.53 1.91 -0.43
N PRO A 61 12.67 1.43 0.09
CA PRO A 61 13.89 1.36 -0.69
C PRO A 61 13.75 0.27 -1.77
N GLY A 62 13.95 0.67 -3.04
CA GLY A 62 13.83 -0.22 -4.20
C GLY A 62 12.45 -0.15 -4.88
N ALA A 63 12.44 0.12 -6.19
CA ALA A 63 11.24 0.37 -6.98
C ALA A 63 10.36 -0.88 -7.22
N ASP A 64 10.84 -2.07 -6.83
CA ASP A 64 10.28 -3.34 -7.30
C ASP A 64 9.26 -3.97 -6.34
N LEU A 65 9.15 -3.48 -5.10
CA LEU A 65 8.23 -4.05 -4.10
C LEU A 65 6.75 -3.68 -4.36
N VAL A 66 6.51 -2.51 -4.97
CA VAL A 66 5.16 -2.03 -5.31
C VAL A 66 5.22 -1.37 -6.68
N GLN A 67 4.54 -1.98 -7.64
CA GLN A 67 4.49 -1.52 -9.03
C GLN A 67 3.10 -0.97 -9.36
N THR A 68 3.05 -0.05 -10.31
CA THR A 68 1.81 0.49 -10.90
C THR A 68 1.87 0.22 -12.40
N ILE A 69 0.80 -0.33 -12.96
CA ILE A 69 0.66 -0.70 -14.38
C ILE A 69 -0.32 0.25 -15.05
#